data_AF-A0A5P0JK24-F1
#
_entry.id   AF-A0A5P0JK24-F1
#
_cell.length_a   1.000
_cell.length_b   1.000
_cell.length_c   1.000
_cell.angle_alpha   90.00
_cell.angle_beta   90.00
_cell.angle_gamma   90.00
#
_symmetry.space_group_name_H-M   'P 1'
#
loop_
_entity.id
_entity.type
_entity.pdbx_description
1 polymer ?
#
loop_
_entity_poly.entity_id
_entity_poly.type
_entity_poly.pdbx_seq_one_letter_code
_entity_poly.pdbx_strand_id
1 'polypeptide(L)'
;RTSANAITGTLLLLAGGTAEQVERATPILMAMGSELINAGGPGMGIRVKLINNYMSIALNALSAEAAVLCEALNLPFDVAVKVMSGTAAGKGHFTTSWPNKVLSGDLSPAFMIDLAH
;
A
#
# COMPACT_ATOMS: atom_id res chain seq x y z
N ARG A 1 8.34 3.92 5.49
CA ARG A 1 9.30 4.16 6.59
C ARG A 1 10.34 5.18 6.12
N THR A 2 10.78 6.07 7.00
CA THR A 2 11.66 7.21 6.68
C THR A 2 13.07 6.99 7.23
N SER A 3 13.97 7.96 7.06
CA SER A 3 15.31 7.96 7.67
C SER A 3 15.27 7.83 9.20
N ALA A 4 14.23 8.34 9.87
CA ALA A 4 14.04 8.18 11.31
C ALA A 4 13.92 6.69 11.73
N ASN A 5 13.33 5.85 10.88
CA ASN A 5 13.24 4.42 11.14
C ASN A 5 14.59 3.71 10.96
N ALA A 6 15.47 4.22 10.09
CA ALA A 6 16.82 3.66 9.93
C ALA A 6 17.66 3.91 11.20
N ILE A 7 17.59 5.11 11.77
CA ILE A 7 18.31 5.49 13.00
C ILE A 7 17.91 4.57 14.17
N THR A 8 16.63 4.21 14.27
CA THR A 8 16.10 3.40 15.38
C THR A 8 16.12 1.90 15.12
N GLY A 9 16.67 1.43 14.00
CA GLY A 9 16.65 0.01 13.65
C GLY A 9 15.25 -0.55 13.40
N THR A 10 14.31 0.30 12.97
CA THR A 10 12.90 -0.06 12.75
C THR A 10 12.51 -0.03 11.29
N LEU A 11 13.42 -0.38 10.36
CA LEU A 11 13.09 -0.55 8.94
C LEU A 11 12.22 -1.77 8.64
N LEU A 12 11.41 -1.67 7.58
CA LEU A 12 10.66 -2.79 7.00
C LEU A 12 11.58 -3.42 5.96
N LEU A 13 11.92 -4.69 6.17
CA LEU A 13 12.88 -5.41 5.36
C LEU A 13 12.12 -6.25 4.33
N LEU A 14 12.28 -5.91 3.05
CA LEU A 14 11.67 -6.63 1.92
C LEU A 14 12.72 -7.60 1.35
N ALA A 15 12.84 -8.77 1.98
CA ALA A 15 13.92 -9.71 1.75
C ALA A 15 13.66 -10.57 0.50
N GLY A 16 14.35 -10.27 -0.59
CA GLY A 16 14.49 -11.20 -1.72
C GLY A 16 15.76 -12.05 -1.59
N GLY A 17 15.84 -13.11 -2.39
CA GLY A 17 16.91 -14.11 -2.33
C GLY A 17 16.36 -15.53 -2.29
N THR A 18 17.22 -16.53 -2.33
CA THR A 18 16.82 -17.91 -2.02
C THR A 18 16.44 -18.01 -0.53
N ALA A 19 15.70 -19.07 -0.16
CA ALA A 19 15.33 -19.29 1.24
C ALA A 19 16.57 -19.33 2.16
N GLU A 20 17.63 -20.04 1.75
CA GLU A 20 18.90 -20.12 2.46
C GLU A 20 19.59 -18.75 2.62
N GLN A 21 19.59 -17.92 1.57
CA GLN A 21 20.15 -16.56 1.64
C GLN A 21 19.38 -15.68 2.63
N VAL A 22 18.05 -15.76 2.62
CA VAL A 22 17.20 -14.98 3.54
C VAL A 22 17.41 -15.46 4.98
N GLU A 23 17.41 -16.77 5.23
CA GLU A 23 17.65 -17.34 6.55
C GLU A 23 19.01 -16.90 7.12
N ARG A 24 20.08 -17.08 6.32
CA ARG A 24 21.44 -16.70 6.72
C ARG A 24 21.58 -15.20 6.99
N ALA A 25 20.91 -14.35 6.21
CA ALA A 25 20.99 -12.90 6.36
C ALA A 25 20.11 -12.36 7.49
N THR A 26 19.06 -13.08 7.89
CA THR A 26 18.04 -12.61 8.84
C THR A 26 18.63 -12.03 10.14
N PRO A 27 19.57 -12.69 10.84
CA PRO A 27 20.13 -12.14 12.09
C PRO A 27 20.78 -10.77 11.93
N ILE A 28 21.44 -10.52 10.79
CA ILE A 28 22.09 -9.24 10.49
C ILE A 28 21.06 -8.21 10.03
N LEU A 29 20.12 -8.62 9.19
CA LEU A 29 19.05 -7.76 8.68
C LEU A 29 18.17 -7.23 9.83
N MET A 30 17.87 -8.06 10.83
CA MET A 30 17.07 -7.67 12.01
C MET A 30 17.78 -6.68 12.95
N ALA A 31 19.09 -6.44 12.79
CA ALA A 31 19.75 -5.34 13.50
C ALA A 31 19.37 -3.96 12.94
N MET A 32 18.87 -3.91 11.68
CA MET A 32 18.49 -2.67 11.00
C MET A 32 16.96 -2.48 10.89
N GLY A 33 16.19 -3.55 11.12
CA GLY A 33 14.75 -3.54 10.96
C GLY A 33 14.01 -4.26 12.05
N SER A 34 12.74 -3.89 12.20
CA SER A 34 11.85 -4.48 13.21
C SER A 34 10.88 -5.51 12.61
N GLU A 35 10.84 -5.62 11.29
CA GLU A 35 9.92 -6.49 10.57
C GLU A 35 10.57 -6.95 9.26
N LEU A 36 10.51 -8.25 8.98
CA LEU A 36 11.01 -8.87 7.77
C LEU A 36 9.89 -9.58 7.03
N ILE A 37 9.71 -9.20 5.77
CA ILE A 37 8.83 -9.87 4.81
C ILE A 37 9.72 -10.63 3.82
N ASN A 38 9.63 -11.96 3.82
CA ASN A 38 10.27 -12.78 2.81
C ASN A 38 9.47 -12.65 1.49
N ALA A 39 10.09 -12.04 0.49
CA ALA A 39 9.45 -11.73 -0.78
C ALA A 39 9.38 -12.93 -1.75
N GLY A 40 9.93 -14.08 -1.38
CA GLY A 40 9.69 -15.34 -2.11
C GLY A 40 10.62 -15.63 -3.28
N GLY A 41 11.80 -14.99 -3.35
CA GLY A 41 12.82 -15.38 -4.33
C GLY A 41 13.83 -14.28 -4.71
N PRO A 42 14.88 -14.64 -5.48
CA PRO A 42 15.85 -13.69 -6.00
C PRO A 42 15.18 -12.53 -6.77
N GLY A 43 15.51 -11.30 -6.38
CA GLY A 43 14.96 -10.08 -6.97
C GLY A 43 13.48 -9.78 -6.64
N MET A 44 12.79 -10.60 -5.83
CA MET A 44 11.41 -10.28 -5.43
C MET A 44 11.34 -9.11 -4.46
N GLY A 45 12.34 -8.94 -3.59
CA GLY A 45 12.41 -7.81 -2.65
C GLY A 45 12.38 -6.45 -3.36
N ILE A 46 13.17 -6.28 -4.42
CA ILE A 46 13.17 -5.03 -5.19
C ILE A 46 11.88 -4.85 -6.01
N ARG A 47 11.29 -5.93 -6.52
CA ARG A 47 10.01 -5.89 -7.25
C ARG A 47 8.89 -5.41 -6.34
N VAL A 48 8.72 -6.02 -5.17
CA VAL A 48 7.65 -5.58 -4.23
C VAL A 48 7.91 -4.18 -3.70
N LYS A 49 9.18 -3.78 -3.50
CA LYS A 49 9.51 -2.39 -3.15
C LYS A 49 9.09 -1.42 -4.25
N LEU A 50 9.34 -1.76 -5.51
CA LEU A 50 8.93 -0.94 -6.66
C LEU A 50 7.41 -0.79 -6.70
N ILE A 51 6.65 -1.89 -6.58
CA ILE A 51 5.17 -1.86 -6.58
C ILE A 51 4.62 -1.01 -5.43
N ASN A 52 5.13 -1.20 -4.21
CA ASN A 52 4.74 -0.39 -3.05
C ASN A 52 4.98 1.10 -3.30
N ASN A 53 6.18 1.46 -3.76
CA ASN A 53 6.53 2.85 -3.99
C ASN A 53 5.72 3.46 -5.13
N TYR A 54 5.60 2.77 -6.26
CA TYR A 54 4.78 3.20 -7.39
C TYR A 54 3.35 3.53 -6.95
N MET A 55 2.70 2.61 -6.24
CA MET A 55 1.34 2.80 -5.74
C MET A 55 1.25 4.02 -4.81
N SER A 56 2.14 4.10 -3.81
CA SER A 56 2.09 5.19 -2.82
C SER A 56 2.39 6.58 -3.42
N ILE A 57 3.33 6.66 -4.37
CA ILE A 57 3.74 7.92 -4.99
C ILE A 57 2.64 8.44 -5.92
N ALA A 58 2.05 7.58 -6.75
CA ALA A 58 0.93 7.95 -7.61
C ALA A 58 -0.31 8.32 -6.77
N LEU A 59 -0.62 7.52 -5.74
CA LEU A 59 -1.74 7.79 -4.85
C LEU A 59 -1.62 9.13 -4.13
N ASN A 60 -0.40 9.58 -3.80
CA ASN A 60 -0.19 10.89 -3.19
C ASN A 60 -0.66 12.04 -4.09
N ALA A 61 -0.44 11.96 -5.41
CA ALA A 61 -0.94 12.95 -6.34
C ALA A 61 -2.47 12.95 -6.40
N LEU A 62 -3.09 11.77 -6.54
CA LEU A 62 -4.55 11.62 -6.51
C LEU A 62 -5.17 12.13 -5.20
N SER A 63 -4.51 11.86 -4.07
CA SER A 63 -4.96 12.31 -2.74
C SER A 63 -4.93 13.83 -2.64
N ALA A 64 -3.93 14.48 -3.23
CA ALA A 64 -3.81 15.93 -3.28
C ALA A 64 -4.93 16.55 -4.14
N GLU A 65 -5.24 15.98 -5.31
CA GLU A 65 -6.37 16.43 -6.14
C GLU A 65 -7.70 16.36 -5.39
N ALA A 66 -7.96 15.24 -4.71
CA ALA A 66 -9.17 15.08 -3.90
C ALA A 66 -9.25 16.07 -2.73
N ALA A 67 -8.11 16.33 -2.06
CA ALA A 67 -8.05 17.29 -0.96
C ALA A 67 -8.31 18.74 -1.43
N VAL A 68 -7.70 19.15 -2.54
CA VAL A 68 -7.90 20.50 -3.09
C VAL A 68 -9.32 20.67 -3.65
N LEU A 69 -9.90 19.64 -4.26
CA LEU A 69 -11.30 19.68 -4.67
C LEU A 69 -12.24 19.81 -3.47
N CYS A 70 -11.96 19.11 -2.36
CA CYS A 70 -12.69 19.24 -1.10
C CYS A 70 -12.67 20.69 -0.58
N GLU A 71 -11.49 21.33 -0.59
CA GLU A 71 -11.34 22.74 -0.21
C GLU A 71 -12.11 23.68 -1.15
N ALA A 72 -12.00 23.49 -2.47
CA ALA A 72 -12.71 24.30 -3.46
C ALA A 72 -14.24 24.20 -3.34
N LEU A 73 -14.75 23.08 -2.85
CA LEU A 73 -16.16 22.86 -2.54
C LEU A 73 -16.58 23.39 -1.16
N ASN A 74 -15.69 24.04 -0.41
CA ASN A 74 -15.89 24.52 0.96
C ASN A 74 -16.30 23.39 1.93
N LEU A 75 -15.84 22.16 1.68
CA LEU A 75 -16.09 21.01 2.55
C LEU A 75 -14.93 20.88 3.57
N PRO A 76 -15.21 20.84 4.89
CA PRO A 76 -14.18 20.55 5.88
C PRO A 76 -13.51 19.21 5.62
N PHE A 77 -12.18 19.22 5.48
CA PHE A 77 -11.42 18.05 5.06
C PHE A 77 -11.51 16.88 6.05
N ASP A 78 -11.65 17.15 7.35
CA ASP A 78 -11.83 16.15 8.40
C ASP A 78 -13.14 15.34 8.22
N VAL A 79 -14.21 15.98 7.73
CA VAL A 79 -15.46 15.30 7.40
C VAL A 79 -15.25 14.36 6.21
N ALA A 80 -14.55 14.82 5.17
CA ALA A 80 -14.22 13.97 4.01
C ALA A 80 -13.36 12.76 4.43
N VAL A 81 -12.32 12.98 5.24
CA VAL A 81 -11.47 11.91 5.78
C VAL A 81 -12.28 10.92 6.61
N LYS A 82 -13.19 11.39 7.47
CA LYS A 82 -14.07 10.52 8.25
C LYS A 82 -14.89 9.58 7.36
N VAL A 83 -15.46 10.09 6.28
CA VAL A 83 -16.21 9.26 5.31
C VAL A 83 -15.27 8.28 4.59
N MET A 84 -14.16 8.78 4.03
CA MET A 84 -13.23 7.94 3.25
C MET A 84 -12.59 6.82 4.07
N SER A 85 -12.37 7.04 5.37
CA SER A 85 -11.86 6.01 6.29
C SER A 85 -12.76 4.76 6.39
N GLY A 86 -14.06 4.90 6.08
CA GLY A 86 -15.02 3.81 6.06
C GLY A 86 -15.16 3.10 4.70
N THR A 87 -14.60 3.65 3.63
CA THR A 87 -14.83 3.20 2.24
C THR A 87 -13.54 2.80 1.53
N ALA A 88 -13.65 2.36 0.27
CA ALA A 88 -12.49 1.99 -0.54
C ALA A 88 -11.56 3.19 -0.83
N ALA A 89 -12.05 4.43 -0.76
CA ALA A 89 -11.23 5.62 -0.96
C ALA A 89 -10.10 5.73 0.08
N GLY A 90 -10.39 5.46 1.36
CA GLY A 90 -9.38 5.47 2.43
C GLY A 90 -8.77 4.11 2.75
N LYS A 91 -9.50 3.00 2.52
CA LYS A 91 -9.02 1.64 2.83
C LYS A 91 -8.33 0.93 1.65
N GLY A 92 -8.47 1.45 0.44
CA GLY A 92 -7.99 0.83 -0.79
C GLY A 92 -8.86 -0.33 -1.27
N HIS A 93 -8.81 -0.63 -2.57
CA HIS A 93 -9.63 -1.65 -3.21
C HIS A 93 -9.11 -3.09 -2.98
N PHE A 94 -7.80 -3.27 -2.76
CA PHE A 94 -7.15 -4.58 -2.66
C PHE A 94 -7.78 -5.50 -1.60
N THR A 95 -8.26 -4.93 -0.49
CA THR A 95 -8.84 -5.67 0.64
C THR A 95 -10.30 -5.32 0.90
N THR A 96 -10.95 -4.55 0.02
CA THR A 96 -12.37 -4.17 0.16
C THR A 96 -13.22 -4.70 -0.99
N SER A 97 -13.17 -4.04 -2.16
CA SER A 97 -14.06 -4.37 -3.29
C SER A 97 -13.57 -5.52 -4.16
N TRP A 98 -12.26 -5.74 -4.24
CA TRP A 98 -11.69 -6.74 -5.16
C TRP A 98 -11.84 -8.20 -4.73
N PRO A 99 -11.67 -8.58 -3.44
CA PRO A 99 -11.65 -9.99 -3.03
C PRO A 99 -12.88 -10.79 -3.49
N ASN A 100 -14.08 -10.27 -3.26
CA ASN A 100 -15.34 -10.94 -3.59
C ASN A 100 -15.86 -10.66 -5.00
N LYS A 101 -15.04 -10.02 -5.85
CA LYS A 101 -15.38 -9.69 -7.24
C LYS A 101 -14.30 -10.21 -8.17
N VAL A 102 -13.50 -9.32 -8.75
CA VAL A 102 -12.50 -9.67 -9.77
C VAL A 102 -11.52 -10.75 -9.31
N LEU A 103 -11.12 -10.77 -8.03
CA LEU A 103 -10.21 -11.79 -7.50
C LEU A 103 -10.87 -13.15 -7.24
N SER A 104 -12.21 -13.20 -7.23
CA SER A 104 -13.00 -14.43 -7.18
C SER A 104 -13.57 -14.83 -8.55
N GLY A 105 -13.17 -14.13 -9.63
CA GLY A 105 -13.70 -14.36 -10.98
C GLY A 105 -15.15 -13.89 -11.20
N ASP A 106 -15.73 -13.14 -10.25
CA ASP A 106 -17.07 -12.57 -10.38
C ASP A 106 -17.00 -11.10 -10.83
N LEU A 107 -17.53 -10.82 -12.02
CA LEU A 107 -17.62 -9.49 -12.60
C LEU A 107 -19.04 -8.90 -12.56
N SER A 108 -20.00 -9.58 -11.91
CA SER A 108 -21.34 -9.02 -11.71
C SER A 108 -21.25 -7.71 -10.91
N PRO A 109 -21.97 -6.65 -11.31
CA PRO A 109 -21.73 -5.33 -10.75
C PRO A 109 -22.26 -5.22 -9.32
N ALA A 110 -21.37 -4.90 -8.38
CA ALA A 110 -21.78 -4.26 -7.12
C ALA A 110 -21.93 -2.73 -7.33
N PHE A 111 -21.05 -2.15 -8.14
CA PHE A 111 -21.12 -0.80 -8.68
C PHE A 111 -20.70 -0.88 -10.15
N MET A 112 -21.58 -0.45 -11.07
CA MET A 112 -21.34 -0.56 -12.51
C MET A 112 -20.27 0.43 -12.97
N ILE A 113 -19.46 0.03 -13.95
CA ILE A 113 -18.44 0.92 -14.55
C ILE A 113 -19.08 2.18 -15.14
N ASP A 114 -20.25 2.07 -15.77
CA ASP A 114 -20.97 3.21 -16.36
C ASP A 114 -21.38 4.28 -15.34
N LEU A 115 -21.43 3.93 -14.04
CA LEU A 115 -21.75 4.86 -12.96
C LEU A 115 -20.51 5.62 -12.43
N ALA A 116 -19.30 5.30 -12.89
CA ALA A 116 -18.05 5.92 -12.45
C ALA A 116 -17.71 7.18 -13.28
N HIS A 117 -18.56 8.20 -13.20
CA HIS A 117 -18.39 9.51 -13.86
C HIS A 117 -18.50 10.67 -12.86
#